data_AF-A0A0D3E1F2-F1
#
_entry.id   AF-A0A0D3E1F2-F1
#
_cell.length_a   1.000
_cell.length_b   1.000
_cell.length_c   1.000
_cell.angle_alpha   90.00
_cell.angle_beta   90.00
_cell.angle_gamma   90.00
#
_symmetry.space_group_name_H-M   'P 1'
#
loop_
_entity.id
_entity.type
_entity.pdbx_description
1 polymer ?
#
loop_
_entity_poly.entity_id
_entity_poly.type
_entity_poly.pdbx_seq_one_letter_code
_entity_poly.pdbx_strand_id
1 'polypeptide(L)'
;MLGPDYSTKFSPWLAFGCISPRFIYEEVQRYERERVANNSTYWVLFELLWRDYFRFLSIKCGNSLFHLGGPRNVQGEWSQDKRLFESWRDGKTGYPLIDANMKELSTTGFMSNRGRQIVCSFLVRDMGLDWRMGAEWFETCLLDYDPCSNYGNWTYGAGVGNDPREDRYFSIPKQAQNYDPEGEYVAFWVQQLRRLPKEKRHWPGRLMYMDTVVPLKHGHGGGNAQASRVSKSRGGFRDNHSGRPSSKKTEFADIGCGFGGLLISLATLFPETLMIGMELRDKVTEYVKELILALRKTSSGG
;
A
#
# COMPACT_ATOMS: atom_id res chain seq x y z
N MET A 1 0.15 1.22 11.17
CA MET A 1 0.78 1.78 9.95
C MET A 1 2.09 2.51 10.24
N LEU A 2 2.38 2.91 11.48
CA LEU A 2 3.64 3.57 11.83
C LEU A 2 4.63 2.59 12.49
N GLY A 3 5.93 2.73 12.19
CA GLY A 3 7.01 1.92 12.75
C GLY A 3 7.24 0.56 12.07
N PRO A 4 8.33 -0.15 12.38
CA PRO A 4 8.63 -1.44 11.74
C PRO A 4 7.79 -2.60 12.29
N ASP A 5 7.40 -2.57 13.56
CA ASP A 5 6.91 -3.73 14.32
C ASP A 5 5.53 -4.26 13.91
N TYR A 6 4.74 -3.46 13.17
CA TYR A 6 3.39 -3.90 12.79
C TYR A 6 3.40 -5.04 11.78
N SER A 7 4.54 -5.39 11.17
CA SER A 7 4.63 -6.48 10.18
C SER A 7 6.06 -6.97 9.94
N THR A 8 6.23 -8.06 9.19
CA THR A 8 7.53 -8.76 9.01
C THR A 8 8.60 -7.93 8.29
N LYS A 9 8.18 -6.98 7.45
CA LYS A 9 9.02 -6.21 6.52
C LYS A 9 9.76 -7.08 5.50
N PHE A 10 9.36 -8.35 5.33
CA PHE A 10 10.04 -9.32 4.47
C PHE A 10 10.02 -9.01 2.97
N SER A 11 9.14 -8.13 2.50
CA SER A 11 8.89 -7.94 1.08
C SER A 11 10.10 -7.52 0.27
N PRO A 12 10.99 -6.59 0.68
CA PRO A 12 12.15 -6.27 -0.15
C PRO A 12 13.09 -7.47 -0.25
N TRP A 13 13.32 -8.21 0.84
CA TRP A 13 14.18 -9.40 0.79
C TRP A 13 13.58 -10.52 -0.06
N LEU A 14 12.25 -10.69 -0.04
CA LEU A 14 11.56 -11.55 -0.99
C LEU A 14 11.72 -10.99 -2.41
N ALA A 15 11.61 -9.67 -2.62
CA ALA A 15 11.73 -8.89 -3.89
C ALA A 15 13.07 -9.04 -4.55
N PHE A 16 14.11 -9.24 -3.76
CA PHE A 16 15.45 -9.50 -4.24
C PHE A 16 15.86 -10.97 -4.05
N GLY A 17 14.94 -11.87 -3.66
CA GLY A 17 15.25 -13.30 -3.51
C GLY A 17 16.32 -13.59 -2.46
N CYS A 18 16.59 -12.65 -1.56
CA CYS A 18 17.55 -12.77 -0.45
C CYS A 18 17.08 -13.79 0.59
N ILE A 19 15.76 -13.96 0.70
CA ILE A 19 15.13 -15.03 1.49
C ILE A 19 14.09 -15.75 0.62
N SER A 20 13.83 -17.02 0.93
CA SER A 20 12.84 -17.83 0.20
C SER A 20 11.58 -18.06 1.03
N PRO A 21 10.39 -18.17 0.41
CA PRO A 21 9.16 -18.53 1.12
C PRO A 21 9.25 -19.88 1.85
N ARG A 22 10.02 -20.85 1.31
CA ARG A 22 10.25 -22.15 1.96
C ARG A 22 11.04 -22.00 3.25
N PHE A 23 12.08 -21.17 3.25
CA PHE A 23 12.83 -20.84 4.46
C PHE A 23 11.91 -20.17 5.51
N ILE A 24 11.09 -19.20 5.11
CA ILE A 24 10.14 -18.56 6.03
C ILE A 24 9.15 -19.59 6.60
N TYR A 25 8.64 -20.50 5.77
CA TYR A 25 7.74 -21.56 6.21
C TYR A 25 8.38 -22.47 7.27
N GLU A 26 9.61 -22.94 7.03
CA GLU A 26 10.35 -23.77 8.00
C GLU A 26 10.59 -23.01 9.32
N GLU A 27 10.89 -21.72 9.25
CA GLU A 27 11.06 -20.86 10.42
C GLU A 27 9.76 -20.62 11.18
N VAL A 28 8.63 -20.47 10.48
CA VAL A 28 7.30 -20.42 11.11
C VAL A 28 7.01 -21.73 11.81
N GLN A 29 7.22 -22.88 11.16
CA GLN A 29 7.02 -24.18 11.80
C GLN A 29 7.91 -24.36 13.03
N ARG A 30 9.16 -23.88 12.98
CA ARG A 30 10.07 -23.91 14.12
C ARG A 30 9.58 -23.03 15.26
N TYR A 31 9.15 -21.80 14.96
CA TYR A 31 8.55 -20.89 15.94
C TYR A 31 7.30 -21.49 16.58
N GLU A 32 6.42 -22.13 15.80
CA GLU A 32 5.21 -22.78 16.30
C GLU A 32 5.51 -23.93 17.26
N ARG A 33 6.57 -24.71 17.01
CA ARG A 33 7.02 -25.79 17.91
C ARG A 33 7.67 -25.27 19.19
N GLU A 34 8.48 -24.22 19.09
CA GLU A 34 9.30 -23.72 20.21
C GLU A 34 8.57 -22.68 21.07
N ARG A 35 7.56 -21.99 20.52
CA ARG A 35 6.89 -20.85 21.14
C ARG A 35 5.38 -21.04 21.17
N VAL A 36 4.70 -20.77 20.06
CA VAL A 36 3.23 -20.79 19.99
C VAL A 36 2.77 -20.87 18.53
N ALA A 37 1.75 -21.69 18.31
CA ALA A 37 0.95 -21.70 17.07
C ALA A 37 -0.38 -20.98 17.31
N ASN A 38 -0.74 -20.04 16.45
CA ASN A 38 -1.99 -19.31 16.53
C ASN A 38 -2.40 -18.73 15.16
N ASN A 39 -3.46 -17.93 15.14
CA ASN A 39 -3.93 -17.32 13.89
C ASN A 39 -2.89 -16.40 13.25
N SER A 40 -2.02 -15.74 14.01
CA SER A 40 -0.99 -14.84 13.47
C SER A 40 0.12 -15.61 12.77
N THR A 41 0.54 -16.77 13.29
CA THR A 41 1.55 -17.62 12.62
C THR A 41 1.00 -18.20 11.31
N TYR A 42 -0.28 -18.61 11.29
CA TYR A 42 -0.99 -18.99 10.07
C TYR A 42 -1.10 -17.83 9.07
N TRP A 43 -1.44 -16.62 9.52
CA TRP A 43 -1.65 -15.47 8.63
C TRP A 43 -0.40 -15.07 7.85
N VAL A 44 0.81 -15.26 8.39
CA VAL A 44 2.06 -15.07 7.63
C VAL A 44 2.12 -15.99 6.42
N LEU A 45 1.73 -17.26 6.58
CA LEU A 45 1.72 -18.23 5.49
C LEU A 45 0.59 -17.93 4.50
N PHE A 46 -0.57 -17.50 4.97
CA PHE A 46 -1.67 -17.09 4.11
C PHE A 46 -1.28 -15.92 3.20
N GLU A 47 -0.57 -14.92 3.71
CA GLU A 47 -0.09 -13.81 2.86
C GLU A 47 0.99 -14.27 1.86
N LEU A 48 1.82 -15.26 2.20
CA LEU A 48 2.72 -15.90 1.22
C LEU A 48 1.95 -16.63 0.11
N LEU A 49 0.76 -17.17 0.40
CA LEU A 49 -0.10 -17.77 -0.63
C LEU A 49 -0.66 -16.70 -1.59
N TRP A 50 -0.92 -15.47 -1.13
CA TRP A 50 -1.29 -14.37 -2.04
C TRP A 50 -0.17 -14.02 -3.00
N ARG A 51 1.07 -14.03 -2.53
CA ARG A 51 2.28 -13.90 -3.37
C ARG A 51 2.31 -14.97 -4.47
N ASP A 52 2.13 -16.23 -4.10
CA ASP A 52 2.15 -17.34 -5.06
C ASP A 52 0.95 -17.28 -6.02
N TYR A 53 -0.23 -16.91 -5.52
CA TYR A 53 -1.41 -16.69 -6.33
C TYR A 53 -1.15 -15.67 -7.44
N PHE A 54 -0.61 -14.49 -7.12
CA PHE A 54 -0.33 -13.47 -8.14
C PHE A 54 0.77 -13.90 -9.11
N ARG A 55 1.76 -14.69 -8.66
CA ARG A 55 2.78 -15.28 -9.53
C ARG A 55 2.17 -16.24 -10.54
N PHE A 56 1.29 -17.15 -10.12
CA PHE A 56 0.60 -18.05 -11.06
C PHE A 56 -0.41 -17.32 -11.93
N LEU A 57 -1.07 -16.30 -11.38
CA LEU A 57 -2.00 -15.46 -12.12
C LEU A 57 -1.30 -14.72 -13.27
N SER A 58 -0.08 -14.20 -13.06
CA SER A 58 0.65 -13.52 -14.13
C SER A 58 0.97 -14.45 -15.29
N ILE A 59 1.26 -15.73 -15.03
CA ILE A 59 1.46 -16.74 -16.08
C ILE A 59 0.14 -16.95 -16.85
N LYS A 60 -0.97 -17.11 -16.13
CA LYS A 60 -2.29 -17.31 -16.74
C LYS A 60 -2.76 -16.11 -17.58
N CYS A 61 -2.54 -14.90 -17.08
CA CYS A 61 -3.02 -13.68 -17.71
C CYS A 61 -2.09 -13.16 -18.81
N GLY A 62 -0.79 -13.46 -18.73
CA GLY A 62 0.21 -12.88 -19.63
C GLY A 62 0.11 -11.35 -19.65
N ASN A 63 0.22 -10.77 -20.84
CA ASN A 63 0.24 -9.30 -21.01
C ASN A 63 -1.08 -8.61 -20.64
N SER A 64 -2.20 -9.33 -20.57
CA SER A 64 -3.48 -8.75 -20.13
C SER A 64 -3.42 -8.16 -18.73
N LEU A 65 -2.45 -8.59 -17.90
CA LEU A 65 -2.19 -8.02 -16.58
C LEU A 65 -1.76 -6.54 -16.62
N PHE A 66 -1.19 -6.07 -17.75
CA PHE A 66 -0.67 -4.71 -17.92
C PHE A 66 -1.58 -3.83 -18.80
N HIS A 67 -2.59 -4.41 -19.44
CA HIS A 67 -3.51 -3.67 -20.31
C HIS A 67 -4.52 -2.87 -19.49
N LEU A 68 -4.98 -1.74 -20.02
CA LEU A 68 -5.92 -0.85 -19.32
C LEU A 68 -7.18 -1.59 -18.83
N GLY A 69 -7.77 -2.44 -19.68
CA GLY A 69 -8.95 -3.25 -19.32
C GLY A 69 -8.66 -4.42 -18.39
N GLY A 70 -7.39 -4.67 -18.04
CA GLY A 70 -6.93 -5.79 -17.22
C GLY A 70 -7.29 -7.16 -17.80
N PRO A 71 -7.12 -8.24 -17.01
CA PRO A 71 -7.51 -9.59 -17.39
C PRO A 71 -8.98 -9.77 -17.79
N ARG A 72 -9.90 -8.92 -17.28
CA ARG A 72 -11.32 -8.95 -17.65
C ARG A 72 -11.67 -8.14 -18.90
N ASN A 73 -10.71 -7.42 -19.47
CA ASN A 73 -10.91 -6.53 -20.62
C ASN A 73 -12.08 -5.53 -20.44
N VAL A 74 -12.16 -4.93 -19.25
CA VAL A 74 -13.20 -3.94 -18.91
C VAL A 74 -13.06 -2.72 -19.82
N GLN A 75 -14.17 -2.29 -20.40
CA GLN A 75 -14.25 -1.07 -21.20
C GLN A 75 -14.65 0.11 -20.30
N GLY A 76 -13.99 1.25 -20.48
CA GLY A 76 -14.28 2.46 -19.72
C GLY A 76 -13.33 3.59 -20.06
N GLU A 77 -13.77 4.82 -19.79
CA GLU A 77 -12.92 6.01 -19.92
C GLU A 77 -12.12 6.23 -18.63
N TRP A 78 -10.81 6.43 -18.80
CA TRP A 78 -9.88 6.71 -17.72
C TRP A 78 -9.15 8.00 -18.04
N SER A 79 -9.07 8.90 -17.06
CA SER A 79 -8.34 10.15 -17.24
C SER A 79 -6.84 9.91 -17.13
N GLN A 80 -6.06 10.63 -17.93
CA GLN A 80 -4.59 10.74 -17.78
C GLN A 80 -4.18 12.17 -17.42
N ASP A 81 -5.04 12.88 -16.67
CA ASP A 81 -4.76 14.24 -16.21
C ASP A 81 -3.49 14.27 -15.36
N LYS A 82 -2.44 14.87 -15.95
CA LYS A 82 -1.11 14.96 -15.34
C LYS A 82 -1.13 15.75 -14.04
N ARG A 83 -1.93 16.82 -13.93
CA ARG A 83 -1.96 17.65 -12.71
C ARG A 83 -2.57 16.90 -11.55
N LEU A 84 -3.67 16.18 -11.82
CA LEU A 84 -4.26 15.29 -10.82
C LEU A 84 -3.25 14.21 -10.40
N PHE A 85 -2.63 13.52 -11.35
CA PHE A 85 -1.64 12.50 -11.03
C PHE A 85 -0.43 13.04 -10.24
N GLU A 86 0.12 14.19 -10.62
CA GLU A 86 1.22 14.84 -9.90
C GLU A 86 0.83 15.19 -8.46
N SER A 87 -0.40 15.65 -8.22
CA SER A 87 -0.87 15.92 -6.86
C SER A 87 -0.94 14.65 -5.99
N TRP A 88 -1.31 13.51 -6.57
CA TRP A 88 -1.29 12.21 -5.89
C TRP A 88 0.13 11.74 -5.66
N ARG A 89 0.96 11.75 -6.71
CA ARG A 89 2.37 11.35 -6.67
C ARG A 89 3.17 12.11 -5.61
N ASP A 90 2.98 13.43 -5.54
CA ASP A 90 3.72 14.33 -4.66
C ASP A 90 3.14 14.39 -3.22
N GLY A 91 2.02 13.71 -2.93
CA GLY A 91 1.34 13.78 -1.64
C GLY A 91 0.78 15.18 -1.33
N LYS A 92 0.07 15.76 -2.31
CA LYS A 92 -0.56 17.10 -2.26
C LYS A 92 -2.03 17.06 -2.69
N THR A 93 -2.75 16.00 -2.30
CA THR A 93 -4.16 15.80 -2.63
C THR A 93 -5.10 16.59 -1.72
N GLY A 94 -4.62 17.03 -0.56
CA GLY A 94 -5.41 17.68 0.48
C GLY A 94 -6.06 16.69 1.45
N TYR A 95 -5.83 15.39 1.28
CA TYR A 95 -6.28 14.34 2.19
C TYR A 95 -5.08 13.79 2.96
N PRO A 96 -4.92 14.12 4.26
CA PRO A 96 -3.74 13.75 5.05
C PRO A 96 -3.35 12.27 4.99
N LEU A 97 -4.34 11.36 4.95
CA LEU A 97 -4.08 9.93 4.88
C LEU A 97 -3.46 9.51 3.53
N ILE A 98 -3.92 10.09 2.42
CA ILE A 98 -3.34 9.84 1.10
C ILE A 98 -1.94 10.44 1.03
N ASP A 99 -1.83 11.70 1.43
CA ASP A 99 -0.60 12.47 1.32
C ASP A 99 0.52 11.90 2.19
N ALA A 100 0.20 11.42 3.39
CA ALA A 100 1.14 10.72 4.26
C ALA A 100 1.67 9.42 3.63
N ASN A 101 0.80 8.61 3.02
CA ASN A 101 1.22 7.37 2.35
C ASN A 101 2.10 7.66 1.13
N MET A 102 1.70 8.60 0.28
CA MET A 102 2.48 8.95 -0.91
C MET A 102 3.84 9.56 -0.55
N LYS A 103 3.91 10.27 0.57
CA LYS A 103 5.17 10.77 1.14
C LYS A 103 6.03 9.66 1.75
N GLU A 104 5.44 8.69 2.45
CA GLU A 104 6.16 7.48 2.91
C GLU A 104 6.80 6.78 1.72
N LEU A 105 6.02 6.49 0.67
CA LEU A 105 6.50 5.80 -0.53
C LEU A 105 7.68 6.50 -1.18
N SER A 106 7.56 7.80 -1.45
CA SER A 106 8.62 8.57 -2.11
C SER A 106 9.85 8.77 -1.24
N THR A 107 9.71 8.74 0.09
CA THR A 107 10.82 8.96 1.02
C THR A 107 11.58 7.67 1.34
N THR A 108 10.88 6.55 1.48
CA THR A 108 11.47 5.29 1.98
C THR A 108 11.43 4.15 0.97
N GLY A 109 10.73 4.31 -0.16
CA GLY A 109 10.48 3.25 -1.11
C GLY A 109 9.63 2.10 -0.54
N PHE A 110 8.85 2.36 0.50
CA PHE A 110 7.98 1.37 1.12
C PHE A 110 6.61 2.00 1.43
N MET A 111 5.56 1.20 1.44
CA MET A 111 4.25 1.65 1.93
C MET A 111 3.52 0.45 2.57
N SER A 112 2.88 0.66 3.71
CA SER A 112 2.04 -0.38 4.34
C SER A 112 0.99 -0.95 3.37
N ASN A 113 0.65 -2.25 3.43
CA ASN A 113 -0.33 -2.83 2.50
C ASN A 113 -1.69 -2.12 2.57
N ARG A 114 -2.11 -1.76 3.79
CA ARG A 114 -3.29 -0.93 4.02
C ARG A 114 -3.19 0.40 3.26
N GLY A 115 -2.05 1.07 3.35
CA GLY A 115 -1.74 2.27 2.58
C GLY A 115 -1.90 2.07 1.08
N ARG A 116 -1.28 1.01 0.53
CA ARG A 116 -1.31 0.69 -0.90
C ARG A 116 -2.74 0.52 -1.43
N GLN A 117 -3.58 -0.21 -0.69
CA GLN A 117 -5.00 -0.39 -1.03
C GLN A 117 -5.76 0.95 -1.04
N ILE A 118 -5.51 1.80 -0.06
CA ILE A 118 -6.17 3.10 0.09
C ILE A 118 -5.80 4.03 -1.06
N VAL A 119 -4.50 4.21 -1.34
CA VAL A 119 -4.04 5.13 -2.38
C VAL A 119 -4.39 4.65 -3.78
N CYS A 120 -4.42 3.33 -4.01
CA CYS A 120 -4.94 2.73 -5.24
C CYS A 120 -6.42 3.04 -5.43
N SER A 121 -7.25 2.81 -4.40
CA SER A 121 -8.68 3.11 -4.47
C SER A 121 -8.93 4.59 -4.71
N PHE A 122 -8.17 5.48 -4.07
CA PHE A 122 -8.32 6.93 -4.24
C PHE A 122 -8.01 7.37 -5.67
N LEU A 123 -6.87 6.93 -6.22
CA LEU A 123 -6.47 7.25 -7.59
C LEU A 123 -7.52 6.77 -8.62
N VAL A 124 -7.99 5.54 -8.47
CA VAL A 124 -8.93 4.92 -9.41
C VAL A 124 -10.34 5.50 -9.26
N ARG A 125 -10.85 5.62 -8.04
CA ARG A 125 -12.29 5.85 -7.80
C ARG A 125 -12.64 7.29 -7.46
N ASP A 126 -11.79 7.99 -6.71
CA ASP A 126 -12.03 9.40 -6.37
C ASP A 126 -11.43 10.34 -7.43
N MET A 127 -10.26 10.02 -7.98
CA MET A 127 -9.63 10.84 -9.04
C MET A 127 -9.98 10.39 -10.46
N GLY A 128 -10.47 9.16 -10.66
CA GLY A 128 -10.85 8.66 -11.99
C GLY A 128 -9.68 8.50 -12.96
N LEU A 129 -8.46 8.29 -12.44
CA LEU A 129 -7.25 8.20 -13.24
C LEU A 129 -6.97 6.77 -13.72
N ASP A 130 -6.31 6.67 -14.87
CA ASP A 130 -5.75 5.43 -15.41
C ASP A 130 -4.88 4.75 -14.35
N TRP A 131 -5.33 3.58 -13.91
CA TRP A 131 -4.72 2.83 -12.82
C TRP A 131 -3.26 2.48 -13.10
N ARG A 132 -2.87 2.38 -14.38
CA ARG A 132 -1.49 2.06 -14.78
C ARG A 132 -0.52 3.16 -14.39
N MET A 133 -0.96 4.42 -14.36
CA MET A 133 -0.12 5.54 -13.88
C MET A 133 0.30 5.33 -12.43
N GLY A 134 -0.62 4.87 -11.58
CA GLY A 134 -0.32 4.51 -10.20
C GLY A 134 0.56 3.27 -10.09
N ALA A 135 0.31 2.25 -10.92
CA ALA A 135 1.10 1.03 -10.95
C ALA A 135 2.56 1.27 -11.37
N GLU A 136 2.79 2.10 -12.39
CA GLU A 136 4.11 2.50 -12.88
C GLU A 136 4.87 3.38 -11.87
N TRP A 137 4.15 4.24 -11.13
CA TRP A 137 4.77 4.98 -10.02
C TRP A 137 5.22 4.05 -8.90
N PHE A 138 4.41 3.06 -8.56
CA PHE A 138 4.77 2.04 -7.58
C PHE A 138 5.97 1.22 -8.05
N GLU A 139 6.03 0.86 -9.34
CA GLU A 139 7.19 0.23 -9.96
C GLU A 139 8.46 1.09 -9.86
N THR A 140 8.32 2.41 -9.96
CA THR A 140 9.46 3.34 -9.82
C THR A 140 9.97 3.43 -8.38
N CYS A 141 9.08 3.42 -7.39
CA CYS A 141 9.43 3.76 -6.01
C CYS A 141 9.65 2.56 -5.09
N LEU A 142 8.96 1.44 -5.30
CA LEU A 142 8.93 0.36 -4.32
C LEU A 142 10.25 -0.42 -4.28
N LEU A 143 10.85 -0.48 -3.10
CA LEU A 143 11.94 -1.42 -2.77
C LEU A 143 11.47 -2.88 -2.85
N ASP A 144 10.17 -3.13 -2.75
CA ASP A 144 9.59 -4.45 -2.90
C ASP A 144 8.80 -4.63 -4.20
N TYR A 145 9.20 -3.91 -5.24
CA TYR A 145 8.58 -4.06 -6.55
C TYR A 145 8.71 -5.51 -7.07
N ASP A 146 7.57 -6.11 -7.37
CA ASP A 146 7.42 -7.37 -8.09
C ASP A 146 6.29 -7.19 -9.11
N PRO A 147 6.51 -7.44 -10.41
CA PRO A 147 5.52 -7.17 -11.44
C PRO A 147 4.23 -7.97 -11.25
N CYS A 148 4.33 -9.23 -10.79
CA CYS A 148 3.18 -10.10 -10.58
C CYS A 148 2.29 -9.55 -9.46
N SER A 149 2.91 -9.18 -8.33
CA SER A 149 2.16 -8.69 -7.17
C SER A 149 1.74 -7.24 -7.30
N ASN A 150 2.56 -6.37 -7.88
CA ASN A 150 2.21 -4.97 -8.11
C ASN A 150 1.00 -4.89 -9.04
N TYR A 151 1.15 -5.34 -10.30
CA TYR A 151 0.06 -5.26 -11.28
C TYR A 151 -1.11 -6.19 -10.92
N GLY A 152 -0.85 -7.32 -10.26
CA GLY A 152 -1.90 -8.17 -9.68
C GLY A 152 -2.79 -7.43 -8.68
N ASN A 153 -2.20 -6.75 -7.69
CA ASN A 153 -2.96 -5.97 -6.73
C ASN A 153 -3.61 -4.74 -7.36
N TRP A 154 -2.92 -4.05 -8.28
CA TRP A 154 -3.48 -2.89 -8.96
C TRP A 154 -4.69 -3.25 -9.82
N THR A 155 -4.64 -4.33 -10.60
CA THR A 155 -5.81 -4.80 -11.36
C THR A 155 -6.96 -5.21 -10.44
N TYR A 156 -6.66 -5.80 -9.29
CA TYR A 156 -7.65 -6.15 -8.27
C TYR A 156 -8.32 -4.90 -7.66
N GLY A 157 -7.52 -3.90 -7.24
CA GLY A 157 -8.01 -2.65 -6.65
C GLY A 157 -8.76 -1.75 -7.63
N ALA A 158 -8.27 -1.69 -8.88
CA ALA A 158 -8.91 -0.96 -9.98
C ALA A 158 -10.22 -1.62 -10.45
N GLY A 159 -10.47 -2.86 -10.06
CA GLY A 159 -11.66 -3.61 -10.49
C GLY A 159 -11.58 -4.05 -11.95
N VAL A 160 -10.40 -4.33 -12.47
CA VAL A 160 -10.19 -4.87 -13.83
C VAL A 160 -9.58 -6.29 -13.83
N GLY A 161 -9.20 -6.79 -12.66
CA GLY A 161 -8.73 -8.15 -12.42
C GLY A 161 -9.86 -9.17 -12.19
N ASN A 162 -9.50 -10.41 -11.87
CA ASN A 162 -10.43 -11.55 -11.72
C ASN A 162 -11.16 -11.60 -10.36
N ASP A 163 -11.41 -10.44 -9.75
CA ASP A 163 -12.19 -10.36 -8.51
C ASP A 163 -13.69 -10.58 -8.80
N PRO A 164 -14.35 -11.59 -8.20
CA PRO A 164 -15.80 -11.75 -8.35
C PRO A 164 -16.61 -10.68 -7.61
N ARG A 165 -15.99 -9.88 -6.74
CA ARG A 165 -16.66 -8.79 -6.02
C ARG A 165 -16.62 -7.52 -6.85
N GLU A 166 -17.80 -7.01 -7.21
CA GLU A 166 -17.92 -5.71 -7.86
C GLU A 166 -17.70 -4.58 -6.84
N ASP A 167 -16.91 -3.58 -7.24
CA ASP A 167 -16.79 -2.26 -6.59
C ASP A 167 -16.19 -2.18 -5.16
N ARG A 168 -14.88 -2.50 -5.01
CA ARG A 168 -14.15 -2.26 -3.74
C ARG A 168 -13.71 -0.80 -3.57
N TYR A 169 -14.61 0.05 -3.07
CA TYR A 169 -14.29 1.42 -2.67
C TYR A 169 -13.77 1.50 -1.22
N PHE A 170 -12.65 2.18 -1.01
CA PHE A 170 -12.10 2.49 0.32
C PHE A 170 -12.47 3.91 0.75
N SER A 171 -13.43 4.04 1.65
CA SER A 171 -13.81 5.34 2.23
C SER A 171 -12.70 5.90 3.11
N ILE A 172 -12.06 6.99 2.67
CA ILE A 172 -10.96 7.66 3.38
C ILE A 172 -11.32 7.99 4.85
N PRO A 173 -12.51 8.55 5.17
CA PRO A 173 -12.91 8.74 6.57
C PRO A 173 -12.90 7.47 7.42
N LYS A 174 -13.45 6.37 6.89
CA LYS A 174 -13.49 5.10 7.63
C LYS A 174 -12.09 4.51 7.81
N GLN A 175 -11.24 4.62 6.80
CA GLN A 175 -9.87 4.10 6.86
C GLN A 175 -9.02 4.88 7.86
N ALA A 176 -9.12 6.21 7.85
CA ALA A 176 -8.48 7.08 8.84
C ALA A 176 -8.92 6.69 10.27
N GLN A 177 -10.22 6.57 10.50
CA GLN A 177 -10.76 6.24 11.82
C GLN A 177 -10.34 4.86 12.33
N ASN A 178 -10.25 3.87 11.44
CA ASN A 178 -9.97 2.48 11.83
C ASN A 178 -8.48 2.20 11.96
N TYR A 179 -7.62 2.80 11.12
CA TYR A 179 -6.21 2.45 11.01
C TYR A 179 -5.25 3.53 11.50
N ASP A 180 -5.75 4.74 11.75
CA ASP A 180 -4.99 5.84 12.36
C ASP A 180 -5.88 6.69 13.30
N PRO A 181 -6.58 6.10 14.29
CA PRO A 181 -7.60 6.81 15.09
C PRO A 181 -7.09 8.06 15.81
N GLU A 182 -5.81 8.09 16.17
CA GLU A 182 -5.17 9.21 16.87
C GLU A 182 -4.44 10.18 15.92
N GLY A 183 -4.44 9.89 14.61
CA GLY A 183 -3.76 10.69 13.60
C GLY A 183 -2.24 10.69 13.73
N GLU A 184 -1.65 9.70 14.39
CA GLU A 184 -0.22 9.61 14.65
C GLU A 184 0.56 9.37 13.36
N TYR A 185 0.02 8.51 12.48
CA TYR A 185 0.65 8.21 11.20
C TYR A 185 0.69 9.46 10.31
N VAL A 186 -0.44 10.16 10.15
CA VAL A 186 -0.48 11.40 9.36
C VAL A 186 0.37 12.52 9.97
N ALA A 187 0.41 12.64 11.31
CA ALA A 187 1.23 13.63 12.00
C ALA A 187 2.74 13.35 11.92
N PHE A 188 3.13 12.10 11.71
CA PHE A 188 4.53 11.72 11.50
C PHE A 188 5.03 12.20 10.13
N TRP A 189 4.31 11.84 9.06
CA TRP A 189 4.70 12.15 7.68
C TRP A 189 4.39 13.60 7.26
N VAL A 190 3.27 14.15 7.74
CA VAL A 190 2.81 15.50 7.46
C VAL A 190 2.98 16.35 8.72
N GLN A 191 4.21 16.80 8.95
CA GLN A 191 4.62 17.41 10.23
C GLN A 191 3.78 18.63 10.64
N GLN A 192 3.23 19.40 9.70
CA GLN A 192 2.35 20.53 10.05
C GLN A 192 1.07 20.13 10.81
N LEU A 193 0.67 18.85 10.74
CA LEU A 193 -0.49 18.31 11.46
C LEU A 193 -0.16 17.91 12.91
N ARG A 194 1.12 17.81 13.28
CA ARG A 194 1.54 17.34 14.61
C ARG A 194 1.01 18.21 15.74
N ARG A 195 0.93 19.52 15.51
CA ARG A 195 0.39 20.52 16.45
C ARG A 195 -1.14 20.46 16.61
N LEU A 196 -1.84 19.77 15.72
CA LEU A 196 -3.30 19.69 15.76
C LEU A 196 -3.75 18.60 16.74
N PRO A 197 -4.88 18.81 17.43
CA PRO A 197 -5.52 17.75 18.20
C PRO A 197 -5.99 16.64 17.27
N LYS A 198 -6.09 15.40 17.79
CA LYS A 198 -6.33 14.20 16.96
C LYS A 198 -7.56 14.30 16.07
N GLU A 199 -8.62 14.95 16.55
CA GLU A 199 -9.90 15.12 15.85
C GLU A 199 -9.74 15.96 14.58
N LYS A 200 -8.70 16.79 14.51
CA LYS A 200 -8.40 17.67 13.38
C LYS A 200 -7.30 17.14 12.46
N ARG A 201 -6.56 16.08 12.85
CA ARG A 201 -5.41 15.60 12.06
C ARG A 201 -5.84 15.02 10.70
N HIS A 202 -6.97 14.31 10.66
CA HIS A 202 -7.52 13.78 9.41
C HIS A 202 -8.34 14.80 8.61
N TRP A 203 -8.85 15.82 9.29
CA TRP A 203 -9.68 16.88 8.70
C TRP A 203 -9.22 18.27 9.13
N PRO A 204 -8.01 18.70 8.73
CA PRO A 204 -7.39 19.94 9.21
C PRO A 204 -8.06 21.20 8.64
N GLY A 205 -8.79 21.07 7.52
CA GLY A 205 -9.36 22.17 6.77
C GLY A 205 -8.32 22.94 5.94
N ARG A 206 -8.79 23.70 4.95
CA ARG A 206 -7.96 24.40 3.96
C ARG A 206 -6.88 25.28 4.59
N LEU A 207 -7.23 26.08 5.60
CA LEU A 207 -6.33 27.06 6.21
C LEU A 207 -5.14 26.41 6.94
N MET A 208 -5.31 25.20 7.48
CA MET A 208 -4.27 24.53 8.25
C MET A 208 -3.47 23.51 7.43
N TYR A 209 -3.95 23.18 6.22
CA TYR A 209 -3.32 22.20 5.36
C TYR A 209 -3.25 22.65 3.89
N MET A 210 -4.24 22.30 3.07
CA MET A 210 -4.37 22.74 1.67
C MET A 210 -5.78 22.45 1.14
N ASP A 211 -6.05 22.88 -0.10
CA ASP A 211 -7.26 22.52 -0.83
C ASP A 211 -7.28 21.04 -1.23
N THR A 212 -8.46 20.43 -1.21
CA THR A 212 -8.65 19.08 -1.75
C THR A 212 -8.74 19.14 -3.27
N VAL A 213 -7.94 18.34 -3.98
CA VAL A 213 -7.86 18.36 -5.45
C VAL A 213 -9.10 17.78 -6.14
N VAL A 214 -9.78 16.86 -5.47
CA VAL A 214 -11.06 16.26 -5.91
C VAL A 214 -11.96 16.03 -4.68
N PRO A 215 -13.28 16.09 -4.82
CA PRO A 215 -14.18 15.62 -3.75
C PRO A 215 -14.12 14.09 -3.62
N LEU A 216 -14.36 13.57 -2.41
CA LEU A 216 -14.53 12.12 -2.23
C LEU A 216 -15.84 11.66 -2.85
N LYS A 217 -15.79 10.53 -3.55
CA LYS A 217 -16.97 9.93 -4.19
C LYS A 217 -18.01 9.50 -3.15
N HIS A 218 -17.57 8.98 -1.99
CA HIS A 218 -18.44 8.62 -0.87
C HIS A 218 -17.85 9.02 0.49
N GLY A 219 -18.59 9.85 1.22
CA GLY A 219 -18.25 10.31 2.57
C GLY A 219 -17.83 11.78 2.61
N HIS A 220 -18.65 12.58 3.26
CA HIS A 220 -18.54 14.04 3.52
C HIS A 220 -18.27 14.97 2.32
N GLY A 221 -19.33 15.21 1.54
CA GLY A 221 -19.60 16.54 1.01
C GLY A 221 -20.09 17.47 2.12
N GLY A 222 -19.65 18.73 2.10
CA GLY A 222 -19.94 19.73 3.13
C GLY A 222 -21.44 20.04 3.28
N GLY A 223 -21.90 20.05 4.52
CA GLY A 223 -23.24 20.49 4.93
C GLY A 223 -23.43 20.26 6.42
N ASN A 224 -23.71 21.32 7.17
CA ASN A 224 -24.05 21.32 8.60
C ASN A 224 -24.95 20.12 8.98
N ALA A 225 -24.43 19.16 9.74
CA ALA A 225 -25.25 18.15 10.40
C ALA A 225 -25.37 18.52 11.88
N GLN A 226 -26.30 19.43 12.14
CA GLN A 226 -26.86 19.67 13.45
C GLN A 226 -27.50 18.36 13.94
N ALA A 227 -27.20 17.99 15.18
CA ALA A 227 -27.65 16.77 15.82
C ALA A 227 -29.19 16.61 15.75
N SER A 228 -29.66 15.47 15.23
CA SER A 228 -30.99 14.97 15.53
C SER A 228 -30.90 13.51 15.98
N ARG A 229 -31.15 13.32 17.28
CA ARG A 229 -31.36 12.02 17.93
C ARG A 229 -32.68 11.45 17.43
N VAL A 230 -32.66 10.22 16.92
CA VAL A 230 -33.84 9.35 16.93
C VAL A 230 -33.43 7.98 17.45
N SER A 231 -33.93 7.67 18.65
CA SER A 231 -33.84 6.38 19.31
C SER A 231 -34.70 5.34 18.60
N LYS A 232 -34.13 4.18 18.26
CA LYS A 232 -34.88 2.93 18.19
C LYS A 232 -34.11 1.81 18.88
N SER A 233 -34.67 1.38 19.99
CA SER A 233 -34.31 0.22 20.80
C SER A 233 -34.67 -1.09 20.13
N ARG A 234 -33.77 -2.08 20.22
CA ARG A 234 -34.02 -3.54 20.32
C ARG A 234 -32.67 -4.15 20.73
N GLY A 235 -32.48 -4.49 22.02
CA GLY A 235 -32.58 -5.86 22.55
C GLY A 235 -31.47 -6.72 21.95
N GLY A 236 -30.40 -7.16 22.62
CA GLY A 236 -30.14 -7.38 24.04
C GLY A 236 -29.45 -8.74 24.12
N PHE A 237 -28.13 -8.77 24.20
CA PHE A 237 -27.36 -9.92 24.69
C PHE A 237 -26.22 -9.36 25.55
N ARG A 238 -26.27 -9.70 26.84
CA ARG A 238 -25.29 -9.35 27.87
C ARG A 238 -24.17 -10.37 27.82
N ASP A 239 -22.93 -9.91 27.78
CA ASP A 239 -21.81 -10.62 28.38
C ASP A 239 -21.10 -9.69 29.37
N ASN A 240 -21.06 -10.14 30.62
CA ASN A 240 -20.41 -9.48 31.75
C ASN A 240 -18.93 -9.87 31.74
N HIS A 241 -18.02 -8.91 31.58
CA HIS A 241 -16.70 -8.99 32.23
C HIS A 241 -16.19 -7.58 32.57
N SER A 242 -16.04 -7.34 33.87
CA SER A 242 -15.41 -6.18 34.49
C SER A 242 -13.89 -6.36 34.55
N GLY A 243 -13.11 -5.37 34.11
CA GLY A 243 -11.64 -5.31 34.30
C GLY A 243 -10.98 -4.12 33.60
N ARG A 244 -10.02 -3.48 34.28
CA ARG A 244 -9.37 -2.17 34.02
C ARG A 244 -8.36 -2.15 32.82
N PRO A 245 -7.83 -0.97 32.41
CA PRO A 245 -7.37 -0.72 31.03
C PRO A 245 -5.95 -1.23 30.78
N SER A 246 -5.77 -1.94 29.66
CA SER A 246 -4.47 -2.43 29.19
C SER A 246 -4.06 -1.70 27.91
N SER A 247 -2.84 -1.17 27.91
CA SER A 247 -2.15 -0.54 26.78
C SER A 247 -2.28 -1.40 25.51
N LYS A 248 -2.77 -0.81 24.41
CA LYS A 248 -2.99 -1.55 23.16
C LYS A 248 -1.66 -1.84 22.48
N LYS A 249 -1.22 -3.09 22.59
CA LYS A 249 -0.15 -3.72 21.81
C LYS A 249 -0.70 -4.01 20.42
N THR A 250 -0.01 -3.60 19.36
CA THR A 250 -0.38 -3.99 17.99
C THR A 250 0.10 -5.42 17.74
N GLU A 251 -0.83 -6.31 17.36
CA GLU A 251 -0.64 -7.77 17.27
C GLU A 251 -0.57 -8.29 15.81
N PHE A 252 0.33 -7.68 15.00
CA PHE A 252 0.68 -8.03 13.60
C PHE A 252 -0.31 -7.65 12.48
N ALA A 253 0.23 -7.31 11.29
CA ALA A 253 -0.39 -7.40 9.96
C ALA A 253 0.57 -7.09 8.77
N ASP A 254 0.81 -8.11 7.93
CA ASP A 254 0.79 -8.07 6.44
C ASP A 254 1.92 -7.38 5.64
N ILE A 255 2.65 -8.14 4.76
CA ILE A 255 3.64 -7.68 3.75
C ILE A 255 3.89 -8.62 2.53
N GLY A 256 4.07 -8.00 1.34
CA GLY A 256 4.16 -8.55 -0.05
C GLY A 256 5.51 -9.13 -0.56
N CYS A 257 5.68 -9.23 -1.90
CA CYS A 257 6.29 -10.34 -2.68
C CYS A 257 7.56 -10.01 -3.50
N GLY A 258 8.24 -11.02 -4.09
CA GLY A 258 9.44 -10.78 -4.89
C GLY A 258 10.30 -11.80 -5.67
N PHE A 259 11.43 -11.36 -6.32
CA PHE A 259 12.79 -12.02 -6.50
C PHE A 259 13.94 -11.21 -7.24
N GLY A 260 15.25 -11.39 -6.86
CA GLY A 260 16.52 -11.10 -7.61
C GLY A 260 17.66 -10.30 -6.90
N GLY A 261 18.87 -10.83 -6.61
CA GLY A 261 19.85 -10.22 -5.64
C GLY A 261 21.21 -9.68 -6.15
N LEU A 262 22.04 -9.03 -5.28
CA LEU A 262 23.53 -8.85 -5.36
C LEU A 262 24.19 -8.25 -4.08
N LEU A 263 25.53 -8.40 -3.97
CA LEU A 263 26.52 -8.12 -2.88
C LEU A 263 26.50 -6.74 -2.17
N ILE A 264 26.90 -6.75 -0.88
CA ILE A 264 26.97 -5.60 0.06
C ILE A 264 28.43 -5.34 0.51
N SER A 265 28.80 -4.07 0.70
CA SER A 265 30.00 -3.63 1.47
C SER A 265 29.58 -2.71 2.63
N LEU A 266 30.32 -2.74 3.74
CA LEU A 266 29.97 -2.07 5.01
C LEU A 266 30.39 -0.60 5.07
N ALA A 267 29.52 0.25 5.64
CA ALA A 267 29.75 1.69 5.78
C ALA A 267 30.63 2.04 6.99
N THR A 268 31.61 2.92 6.81
CA THR A 268 32.62 3.29 7.83
C THR A 268 32.17 4.39 8.81
N LEU A 269 31.02 5.03 8.58
CA LEU A 269 30.53 6.19 9.36
C LEU A 269 29.66 5.83 10.57
N PHE A 270 29.20 4.59 10.67
CA PHE A 270 28.40 4.09 11.79
C PHE A 270 28.79 2.63 12.09
N PRO A 271 29.95 2.42 12.73
CA PRO A 271 30.58 1.11 12.85
C PRO A 271 29.77 0.08 13.65
N GLU A 272 28.83 0.54 14.49
CA GLU A 272 27.97 -0.29 15.34
C GLU A 272 26.53 -0.44 14.80
N THR A 273 26.24 0.11 13.62
CA THR A 273 24.91 0.05 13.03
C THR A 273 24.99 -0.64 11.67
N LEU A 274 24.40 -1.83 11.58
CA LEU A 274 24.29 -2.54 10.31
C LEU A 274 23.39 -1.74 9.37
N MET A 275 23.98 -1.09 8.38
CA MET A 275 23.27 -0.29 7.38
C MET A 275 23.57 -0.76 5.97
N ILE A 276 22.54 -0.68 5.12
CA ILE A 276 22.60 -0.98 3.70
C ILE A 276 22.77 0.36 2.97
N GLY A 277 23.89 0.53 2.26
CA GLY A 277 24.08 1.61 1.29
C GLY A 277 23.83 1.10 -0.13
N MET A 278 22.89 1.72 -0.84
CA MET A 278 22.67 1.48 -2.28
C MET A 278 23.43 2.54 -3.09
N GLU A 279 24.37 2.11 -3.93
CA GLU A 279 25.01 2.96 -4.94
C GLU A 279 24.31 2.74 -6.28
N LEU A 280 23.61 3.76 -6.78
CA LEU A 280 23.13 3.77 -8.17
C LEU A 280 24.27 4.22 -9.07
N ARG A 281 24.76 3.34 -9.94
CA ARG A 281 25.75 3.70 -10.98
C ARG A 281 25.03 4.00 -12.28
N ASP A 282 25.09 5.25 -12.73
CA ASP A 282 24.41 5.74 -13.95
C ASP A 282 24.67 4.89 -15.19
N LYS A 283 25.86 4.27 -15.29
CA LYS A 283 26.22 3.35 -16.39
C LYS A 283 25.35 2.09 -16.46
N VAL A 284 24.86 1.59 -15.31
CA VAL A 284 23.98 0.42 -15.26
C VAL A 284 22.56 0.79 -15.66
N THR A 285 22.09 1.97 -15.27
CA THR A 285 20.80 2.53 -15.68
C THR A 285 20.73 2.74 -17.19
N GLU A 286 21.80 3.27 -17.80
CA GLU A 286 21.86 3.48 -19.25
C GLU A 286 21.91 2.14 -20.01
N TYR A 287 22.64 1.14 -19.52
CA TYR A 287 22.69 -0.20 -20.11
C TYR A 287 21.31 -0.90 -20.10
N VAL A 288 20.59 -0.84 -18.98
CA VAL A 288 19.24 -1.43 -18.86
C VAL A 288 18.25 -0.71 -19.79
N LYS A 289 18.36 0.62 -19.91
CA LYS A 289 17.56 1.44 -20.82
C LYS A 289 17.82 1.10 -22.29
N GLU A 290 19.09 0.94 -22.68
CA GLU A 290 19.47 0.50 -24.03
C GLU A 290 18.95 -0.91 -24.35
N LEU A 291 19.00 -1.82 -23.38
CA LEU A 291 18.47 -3.19 -23.54
C LEU A 291 16.95 -3.20 -23.73
N ILE A 292 16.21 -2.40 -22.97
CA ILE A 292 14.76 -2.23 -23.12
C ILE A 292 14.41 -1.64 -24.50
N LEU A 293 15.18 -0.66 -24.96
CA LEU A 293 14.98 -0.05 -26.28
C LEU A 293 15.29 -1.03 -27.43
N ALA A 294 16.32 -1.86 -27.28
CA ALA A 294 16.65 -2.90 -28.24
C ALA A 294 15.55 -3.97 -28.32
N LEU A 295 15.05 -4.44 -27.17
CA LEU A 295 13.97 -5.41 -27.08
C LEU A 295 12.67 -4.90 -27.72
N ARG A 296 12.34 -3.62 -27.51
CA ARG A 296 11.17 -2.98 -28.12
C ARG A 296 11.27 -2.85 -29.64
N LYS A 297 12.47 -2.61 -30.19
CA LYS A 297 12.69 -2.58 -31.64
C LYS A 297 12.57 -3.96 -32.29
N THR A 298 12.98 -5.02 -31.59
CA THR A 298 12.82 -6.40 -32.07
C THR A 298 11.38 -6.91 -32.02
N SER A 299 10.48 -6.26 -31.25
CA SER A 299 9.06 -6.61 -31.17
C SER A 299 8.17 -5.95 -32.24
N SER A 300 8.72 -5.06 -33.07
CA SER A 300 7.98 -4.32 -34.10
C SER A 300 8.09 -4.91 -35.51
N GLY A 301 8.35 -6.22 -35.62
CA GLY A 301 8.34 -6.96 -36.88
C GLY A 301 7.56 -8.27 -36.74
N GLY A 302 6.24 -8.18 -36.86
CA GLY A 302 5.28 -9.28 -36.83
C GLY A 302 3.88 -8.77 -37.09
#